data_AF-A0A915Q8A6-F1
#
_entry.id   AF-A0A915Q8A6-F1
#
_cell.length_a   1.000
_cell.length_b   1.000
_cell.length_c   1.000
_cell.angle_alpha   90.00
_cell.angle_beta   90.00
_cell.angle_gamma   90.00
#
_symmetry.space_group_name_H-M   'P 1'
#
loop_
_entity.id
_entity.type
_entity.pdbx_description
1 polymer ?
#
loop_
_entity_poly.entity_id
_entity_poly.type
_entity_poly.pdbx_seq_one_letter_code
_entity_poly.pdbx_strand_id
1 'polypeptide(L)'
;MGNKESSNFHESAKVSRQTSYKRQSHTASPSRVRSESIPHPQSSRKLSSFRKEEETEPPIVSINKNRSKSFRTSSGQLRYMDGARRRTNICEITGLSAHQKAILTTMWRQLPRGLVFDLGKRVFEIIFERDPNLLIVINLEHLQGTNEWQEHVNFRTHAQRFIHALSQSMRNLVEPVVAADRLQEFGAAYVNQEDMDGALNTCIPHSYWDRLAAAVTTTAKEFLNKQQMKAWKKNLTVDDALLENERCSSRSIFDEVSASISSWSILAQFISNQIRFGYEMELMLRAELKKLTVNGQRKLP
;
A
#
# COMPACT_ATOMS: atom_id res chain seq x y z
N MET A 1 70.11 22.59 -29.04
CA MET A 1 69.97 23.98 -29.50
C MET A 1 68.50 24.38 -29.39
N GLY A 2 68.19 25.51 -28.73
CA GLY A 2 66.88 26.22 -28.70
C GLY A 2 65.81 25.61 -27.77
N ASN A 3 65.59 25.99 -26.51
CA ASN A 3 65.12 27.25 -25.87
C ASN A 3 63.66 27.67 -26.19
N LYS A 4 62.80 27.68 -25.14
CA LYS A 4 62.06 28.84 -24.54
C LYS A 4 60.71 29.16 -25.21
N GLU A 5 59.62 29.67 -24.63
CA GLU A 5 59.16 30.27 -23.35
C GLU A 5 57.61 30.20 -23.41
N SER A 6 56.83 29.85 -22.37
CA SER A 6 56.25 30.69 -21.30
C SER A 6 55.45 31.94 -21.72
N SER A 7 54.13 31.98 -21.44
CA SER A 7 53.44 33.19 -20.93
C SER A 7 52.08 32.87 -20.29
N ASN A 8 52.00 33.11 -18.98
CA ASN A 8 50.76 33.39 -18.24
C ASN A 8 50.30 34.82 -18.52
N PHE A 9 49.00 35.09 -18.46
CA PHE A 9 48.50 36.41 -18.03
C PHE A 9 47.30 36.27 -17.10
N HIS A 10 47.51 36.84 -15.91
CA HIS A 10 46.57 37.18 -14.87
C HIS A 10 46.00 38.56 -15.22
N GLU A 11 44.70 38.80 -15.04
CA GLU A 11 44.28 40.14 -14.60
C GLU A 11 43.00 40.11 -13.77
N SER A 12 43.10 40.73 -12.60
CA SER A 12 42.10 40.93 -11.58
C SER A 12 41.70 42.39 -11.56
N ALA A 13 40.40 42.71 -11.47
CA ALA A 13 39.81 43.94 -10.88
C ALA A 13 38.35 44.04 -11.35
N LYS A 14 37.37 44.62 -10.65
CA LYS A 14 37.27 45.28 -9.34
C LYS A 14 35.77 45.39 -9.02
N VAL A 15 35.51 45.43 -7.72
CA VAL A 15 34.26 45.73 -7.02
C VAL A 15 33.60 47.05 -7.48
N SER A 16 32.26 47.07 -7.56
CA SER A 16 31.48 48.29 -7.24
C SER A 16 30.20 47.94 -6.50
N ARG A 17 30.11 48.44 -5.26
CA ARG A 17 28.89 48.55 -4.45
C ARG A 17 28.14 49.80 -4.90
N GLN A 18 26.81 49.73 -5.03
CA GLN A 18 25.99 50.89 -4.73
C GLN A 18 24.63 50.52 -4.14
N THR A 19 24.24 51.35 -3.19
CA THR A 19 23.21 51.22 -2.17
C THR A 19 21.91 51.93 -2.55
N SER A 20 20.79 51.37 -2.07
CA SER A 20 19.63 52.06 -1.48
C SER A 20 18.98 53.24 -2.22
N TYR A 21 17.71 53.06 -2.62
CA TYR A 21 16.67 54.06 -2.36
C TYR A 21 15.38 53.43 -1.82
N LYS A 22 14.95 54.01 -0.70
CA LYS A 22 13.74 53.77 0.10
C LYS A 22 12.70 54.80 -0.33
N ARG A 23 11.46 54.39 -0.60
CA ARG A 23 10.28 55.27 -0.49
C ARG A 23 9.05 54.46 -0.05
N GLN A 24 8.58 54.78 1.16
CA GLN A 24 7.26 54.48 1.70
C GLN A 24 6.29 55.59 1.30
N SER A 25 5.01 55.23 1.11
CA SER A 25 3.80 55.96 1.55
C SER A 25 2.59 55.27 0.93
N HIS A 26 1.72 54.55 1.66
CA HIS A 26 0.64 54.97 2.59
C HIS A 26 -0.75 54.73 1.96
N THR A 27 -1.52 53.85 2.63
CA THR A 27 -2.97 53.93 2.95
C THR A 27 -4.00 54.16 1.84
N ALA A 28 -4.93 53.19 1.69
CA ALA A 28 -6.36 53.37 2.00
C ALA A 28 -7.19 52.09 1.69
N SER A 29 -7.81 51.52 2.72
CA SER A 29 -9.13 50.85 2.61
C SER A 29 -10.20 51.92 2.92
N PRO A 30 -11.44 51.85 2.39
CA PRO A 30 -12.52 51.23 3.20
C PRO A 30 -13.76 50.70 2.42
N SER A 31 -14.72 50.17 3.21
CA SER A 31 -16.13 49.76 2.95
C SER A 31 -16.31 48.33 2.41
N ARG A 32 -16.93 47.35 3.07
CA ARG A 32 -17.98 47.21 4.12
C ARG A 32 -19.38 47.64 3.68
N VAL A 33 -20.15 46.66 3.19
CA VAL A 33 -21.62 46.57 3.18
C VAL A 33 -21.92 45.09 3.53
N ARG A 34 -22.15 44.70 4.78
CA ARG A 34 -23.38 44.68 5.59
C ARG A 34 -24.63 44.11 4.87
N SER A 35 -24.95 42.88 5.26
CA SER A 35 -26.27 42.28 5.49
C SER A 35 -27.21 42.02 4.31
N GLU A 36 -27.43 40.73 4.03
CA GLU A 36 -28.76 40.16 4.23
C GLU A 36 -28.67 38.66 4.52
N SER A 37 -29.61 38.20 5.34
CA SER A 37 -29.61 36.97 6.09
C SER A 37 -30.92 36.24 5.85
N ILE A 38 -30.84 34.92 5.58
CA ILE A 38 -31.84 33.86 5.87
C ILE A 38 -33.08 33.86 4.93
N PRO A 39 -33.66 32.71 4.50
CA PRO A 39 -33.69 31.42 5.21
C PRO A 39 -33.30 30.14 4.47
N HIS A 40 -32.77 29.28 5.32
CA HIS A 40 -32.74 27.83 5.31
C HIS A 40 -34.17 27.24 5.37
N PRO A 41 -34.59 26.32 4.48
CA PRO A 41 -35.67 25.42 4.79
C PRO A 41 -35.10 24.15 5.42
N GLN A 42 -35.17 24.08 6.75
CA GLN A 42 -35.21 22.81 7.45
C GLN A 42 -36.52 22.12 7.08
N SER A 43 -36.45 20.97 6.40
CA SER A 43 -37.55 20.00 6.41
C SER A 43 -37.08 18.75 7.11
N SER A 44 -37.14 18.82 8.44
CA SER A 44 -37.28 17.63 9.28
C SER A 44 -38.67 17.05 9.03
N ARG A 45 -38.76 15.90 8.36
CA ARG A 45 -39.89 14.98 8.52
C ARG A 45 -39.39 13.73 9.23
N LYS A 46 -39.61 13.71 10.55
CA LYS A 46 -39.79 12.47 11.31
C LYS A 46 -41.26 12.41 11.72
N LEU A 47 -41.74 11.16 11.83
CA LEU A 47 -42.96 10.66 12.48
C LEU A 47 -44.19 10.44 11.60
N SER A 48 -44.44 9.15 11.36
CA SER A 48 -45.74 8.45 11.38
C SER A 48 -45.43 7.02 10.91
N SER A 49 -45.35 5.94 11.71
CA SER A 49 -46.07 5.51 12.92
C SER A 49 -47.58 5.49 12.77
N PHE A 50 -48.11 4.45 12.11
CA PHE A 50 -49.42 3.87 12.45
C PHE A 50 -49.41 2.35 12.25
N ARG A 51 -49.74 1.65 13.37
CA ARG A 51 -50.54 0.41 13.58
C ARG A 51 -50.55 -0.65 12.46
N LYS A 52 -50.20 -1.93 12.69
CA LYS A 52 -50.62 -2.93 13.70
C LYS A 52 -52.12 -3.31 13.60
N GLU A 53 -52.37 -4.47 12.99
CA GLU A 53 -53.45 -5.47 13.19
C GLU A 53 -52.96 -6.69 12.36
N GLU A 54 -52.62 -7.88 12.88
CA GLU A 54 -53.37 -8.81 13.76
C GLU A 54 -54.69 -9.17 13.06
N GLU A 55 -55.07 -10.39 12.71
CA GLU A 55 -54.88 -11.77 13.17
C GLU A 55 -55.51 -12.61 12.01
N THR A 56 -55.13 -13.85 11.67
CA THR A 56 -55.75 -15.07 12.24
C THR A 56 -55.05 -16.32 11.68
N GLU A 57 -54.43 -17.10 12.57
CA GLU A 57 -54.39 -18.58 12.54
C GLU A 57 -55.82 -19.12 12.84
N PRO A 58 -56.23 -20.38 12.50
CA PRO A 58 -55.74 -21.62 13.17
C PRO A 58 -55.93 -22.93 12.33
N PRO A 59 -55.88 -24.17 12.90
CA PRO A 59 -55.13 -24.71 14.04
C PRO A 59 -54.27 -25.97 13.72
N ILE A 60 -53.14 -26.06 14.41
CA ILE A 60 -52.54 -27.17 15.17
C ILE A 60 -53.15 -28.59 15.00
N VAL A 61 -52.30 -29.56 14.60
CA VAL A 61 -52.11 -30.83 15.35
C VAL A 61 -50.64 -31.24 15.34
N SER A 62 -50.11 -31.41 16.55
CA SER A 62 -48.80 -31.92 16.95
C SER A 62 -48.49 -33.33 16.44
N ILE A 63 -47.21 -33.71 16.32
CA ILE A 63 -46.62 -34.92 16.94
C ILE A 63 -45.10 -35.05 16.66
N ASN A 64 -44.35 -35.25 17.75
CA ASN A 64 -43.06 -35.92 17.93
C ASN A 64 -41.76 -35.44 17.26
N LYS A 65 -40.96 -34.77 18.12
CA LYS A 65 -39.56 -35.07 18.47
C LYS A 65 -38.91 -36.21 17.67
N ASN A 66 -37.95 -35.88 16.81
CA ASN A 66 -36.76 -36.70 16.59
C ASN A 66 -35.53 -35.83 16.35
N ARG A 67 -34.70 -35.80 17.39
CA ARG A 67 -33.36 -35.21 17.48
C ARG A 67 -32.40 -36.14 16.73
N SER A 68 -32.05 -35.81 15.49
CA SER A 68 -31.01 -36.51 14.75
C SER A 68 -29.63 -36.06 15.20
N LYS A 69 -29.08 -36.84 16.14
CA LYS A 69 -27.65 -36.96 16.47
C LYS A 69 -26.89 -37.25 15.17
N SER A 70 -25.93 -36.40 14.78
CA SER A 70 -24.52 -36.51 15.18
C SER A 70 -24.05 -37.96 15.31
N PHE A 71 -23.46 -38.48 14.23
CA PHE A 71 -22.60 -39.64 14.27
C PHE A 71 -21.16 -39.18 14.08
N ARG A 72 -20.43 -39.11 15.19
CA ARG A 72 -19.19 -39.90 15.39
C ARG A 72 -18.72 -39.76 16.85
N THR A 73 -19.07 -40.81 17.61
CA THR A 73 -18.25 -41.51 18.61
C THR A 73 -17.62 -40.72 19.76
N SER A 74 -18.16 -41.02 20.94
CA SER A 74 -17.73 -40.66 22.28
C SER A 74 -16.38 -41.27 22.67
N SER A 75 -15.58 -40.44 23.33
CA SER A 75 -14.76 -40.71 24.52
C SER A 75 -14.09 -42.08 24.68
N GLY A 76 -12.77 -42.07 24.55
CA GLY A 76 -11.86 -43.05 25.16
C GLY A 76 -10.56 -42.37 25.58
N GLN A 77 -10.48 -42.01 26.86
CA GLN A 77 -9.28 -41.74 27.66
C GLN A 77 -8.30 -40.62 27.23
N LEU A 78 -8.31 -39.57 28.07
CA LEU A 78 -7.11 -38.83 28.46
C LEU A 78 -5.97 -39.81 28.79
N ARG A 79 -4.92 -39.80 27.99
CA ARG A 79 -3.55 -39.91 28.49
C ARG A 79 -2.73 -38.77 27.90
N TYR A 80 -2.30 -37.91 28.82
CA TYR A 80 -1.11 -37.08 28.74
C TYR A 80 -0.08 -37.65 27.76
N MET A 81 0.04 -37.01 26.60
CA MET A 81 1.33 -36.77 25.96
C MET A 81 1.32 -35.31 25.58
N ASP A 82 1.76 -34.51 26.55
CA ASP A 82 2.26 -33.16 26.39
C ASP A 82 3.44 -33.21 25.41
N GLY A 83 3.09 -33.24 24.13
CA GLY A 83 3.98 -33.03 23.01
C GLY A 83 3.59 -31.70 22.39
N ALA A 84 3.74 -30.62 23.15
CA ALA A 84 3.64 -29.24 22.70
C ALA A 84 4.65 -28.96 21.57
N ARG A 85 4.40 -29.50 20.37
CA ARG A 85 4.90 -28.90 19.14
C ARG A 85 4.18 -27.57 19.04
N ARG A 86 4.88 -26.50 19.40
CA ARG A 86 4.50 -25.11 19.12
C ARG A 86 4.18 -25.00 17.62
N ARG A 87 2.95 -25.30 17.21
CA ARG A 87 2.46 -24.92 15.89
C ARG A 87 2.53 -23.42 15.89
N THR A 88 3.48 -22.88 15.15
CA THR A 88 3.49 -21.47 14.80
C THR A 88 2.12 -21.21 14.18
N ASN A 89 1.28 -20.44 14.87
CA ASN A 89 -0.05 -20.07 14.39
C ASN A 89 0.14 -19.14 13.19
N ILE A 90 0.39 -19.72 12.02
CA ILE A 90 0.54 -19.04 10.73
C ILE A 90 -0.87 -18.78 10.20
N CYS A 91 -1.15 -17.52 9.84
CA CYS A 91 -2.40 -17.15 9.21
C CYS A 91 -2.45 -17.71 7.78
N GLU A 92 -3.49 -18.46 7.45
CA GLU A 92 -3.67 -19.07 6.12
C GLU A 92 -3.79 -18.04 4.99
N ILE A 93 -4.37 -16.87 5.28
CA ILE A 93 -4.57 -15.81 4.27
C ILE A 93 -3.27 -15.06 3.98
N THR A 94 -2.52 -14.68 5.02
CA THR A 94 -1.32 -13.82 4.85
C THR A 94 -0.02 -14.59 4.84
N GLY A 95 -0.01 -15.87 5.24
CA GLY A 95 1.21 -16.66 5.46
C GLY A 95 2.06 -16.19 6.64
N LEU A 96 1.60 -15.21 7.42
CA LEU A 96 2.34 -14.58 8.51
C LEU A 96 1.87 -15.13 9.87
N SER A 97 2.82 -15.40 10.75
CA SER A 97 2.52 -15.63 12.18
C SER A 97 2.13 -14.33 12.89
N ALA A 98 1.46 -14.45 14.04
CA ALA A 98 1.08 -13.30 14.86
C ALA A 98 2.29 -12.41 15.24
N HIS A 99 3.43 -13.03 15.54
CA HIS A 99 4.67 -12.33 15.86
C HIS A 99 5.20 -11.50 14.69
N GLN A 100 5.24 -12.10 13.48
CA GLN A 100 5.67 -11.40 12.27
C GLN A 100 4.75 -10.22 11.93
N LYS A 101 3.43 -10.39 12.08
CA LYS A 101 2.46 -9.30 11.91
C LYS A 101 2.74 -8.14 12.89
N ALA A 102 3.00 -8.46 14.16
CA ALA A 102 3.28 -7.46 15.18
C ALA A 102 4.57 -6.67 14.87
N ILE A 103 5.63 -7.35 14.42
CA ILE A 103 6.88 -6.70 13.98
C ILE A 103 6.59 -5.76 12.80
N LEU A 104 5.95 -6.27 11.75
CA LEU A 104 5.66 -5.52 10.53
C LEU A 104 4.82 -4.25 10.81
N THR A 105 3.72 -4.39 11.56
CA THR A 105 2.86 -3.25 11.92
C THR A 105 3.58 -2.25 12.83
N THR A 106 4.40 -2.72 13.78
CA THR A 106 5.17 -1.85 14.66
C THR A 106 6.20 -1.04 13.90
N MET A 107 6.99 -1.71 13.04
CA MET A 107 7.96 -1.07 12.17
C MET A 107 7.30 -0.02 11.27
N TRP A 108 6.21 -0.38 10.60
CA TRP A 108 5.49 0.52 9.70
C TRP A 108 5.00 1.79 10.39
N ARG A 109 4.45 1.65 11.61
CA ARG A 109 3.96 2.78 12.40
C ARG A 109 5.07 3.73 12.86
N GLN A 110 6.30 3.24 13.01
CA GLN A 110 7.46 4.05 13.39
C GLN A 110 8.03 4.86 12.21
N LEU A 111 7.59 4.60 10.97
CA LEU A 111 8.09 5.32 9.80
C LEU A 111 7.52 6.74 9.73
N PRO A 112 8.37 7.77 9.55
CA PRO A 112 7.94 9.10 9.16
C PRO A 112 7.11 9.05 7.88
N ARG A 113 6.03 9.84 7.80
CA ARG A 113 5.12 9.86 6.64
C ARG A 113 5.84 10.09 5.30
N GLY A 114 6.86 10.94 5.28
CA GLY A 114 7.68 11.17 4.08
C GLY A 114 8.37 9.90 3.58
N LEU A 115 8.99 9.13 4.49
CA LEU A 115 9.66 7.87 4.14
C LEU A 115 8.68 6.80 3.64
N VAL A 116 7.44 6.79 4.16
CA VAL A 116 6.42 5.84 3.69
C VAL A 116 6.10 6.05 2.21
N PHE A 117 6.01 7.30 1.78
CA PHE A 117 5.79 7.62 0.37
C PHE A 117 7.00 7.28 -0.50
N ASP A 118 8.21 7.59 -0.04
CA ASP A 118 9.46 7.29 -0.75
C ASP A 118 9.66 5.78 -0.94
N LEU A 119 9.25 4.95 0.04
CA LEU A 119 9.23 3.49 -0.10
C LEU A 119 8.35 3.05 -1.27
N GLY A 120 7.19 3.69 -1.44
CA GLY A 120 6.27 3.40 -2.54
C GLY A 120 6.84 3.74 -3.89
N LYS A 121 7.45 4.92 -4.02
CA LYS A 121 8.17 5.32 -5.23
C LYS A 121 9.26 4.30 -5.55
N ARG A 122 10.07 3.94 -4.55
CA ARG A 122 11.20 3.02 -4.73
C ARG A 122 10.78 1.65 -5.26
N VAL A 123 9.63 1.13 -4.81
CA VAL A 123 9.07 -0.13 -5.33
C VAL A 123 8.86 -0.06 -6.84
N PHE A 124 8.22 1.00 -7.34
CA PHE A 124 7.92 1.12 -8.77
C PHE A 124 9.13 1.59 -9.59
N GLU A 125 10.04 2.38 -9.02
CA GLU A 125 11.34 2.69 -9.62
C GLU A 125 12.08 1.39 -9.96
N ILE A 126 12.20 0.47 -9.01
CA ILE A 126 12.87 -0.83 -9.23
C ILE A 126 12.22 -1.61 -10.38
N ILE A 127 10.89 -1.56 -10.52
CA ILE A 127 10.17 -2.27 -11.58
C ILE A 127 10.45 -1.63 -12.95
N PHE A 128 10.29 -0.31 -13.06
CA PHE A 128 10.39 0.39 -14.35
C PHE A 128 11.83 0.63 -14.80
N GLU A 129 12.78 0.80 -13.88
CA GLU A 129 14.22 0.81 -14.20
C GLU A 129 14.68 -0.54 -14.74
N ARG A 130 14.16 -1.64 -14.20
CA ARG A 130 14.51 -3.00 -14.61
C ARG A 130 13.83 -3.41 -15.92
N ASP A 131 12.63 -2.93 -16.17
CA ASP A 131 11.85 -3.25 -17.37
C ASP A 131 10.97 -2.06 -17.79
N PRO A 132 11.52 -1.15 -18.63
CA PRO A 132 10.82 0.04 -19.06
C PRO A 132 9.50 -0.24 -19.79
N ASN A 133 9.35 -1.42 -20.41
CA ASN A 133 8.12 -1.80 -21.11
C ASN A 133 6.90 -1.82 -20.17
N LEU A 134 7.12 -2.02 -18.87
CA LEU A 134 6.08 -2.04 -17.86
C LEU A 134 5.50 -0.65 -17.55
N LEU A 135 6.06 0.44 -18.11
CA LEU A 135 5.46 1.78 -18.02
C LEU A 135 4.06 1.84 -18.65
N ILE A 136 3.71 0.90 -19.54
CA ILE A 136 2.36 0.74 -20.08
C ILE A 136 1.30 0.52 -18.99
N VAL A 137 1.69 -0.07 -17.85
CA VAL A 137 0.80 -0.33 -16.70
C VAL A 137 0.26 0.96 -16.07
N ILE A 138 0.96 2.08 -16.27
CA ILE A 138 0.59 3.40 -15.77
C ILE A 138 0.40 4.42 -16.89
N ASN A 139 0.18 3.95 -18.13
CA ASN A 139 -0.03 4.76 -19.33
C ASN A 139 1.14 5.72 -19.63
N LEU A 140 2.39 5.25 -19.45
CA LEU A 140 3.62 6.01 -19.71
C LEU A 140 4.54 5.30 -20.72
N GLU A 141 4.00 4.45 -21.58
CA GLU A 141 4.75 3.75 -22.62
C GLU A 141 5.52 4.71 -23.56
N HIS A 142 5.01 5.92 -23.77
CA HIS A 142 5.67 6.94 -24.58
C HIS A 142 6.95 7.51 -23.94
N LEU A 143 7.18 7.30 -22.64
CA LEU A 143 8.37 7.76 -21.91
C LEU A 143 9.42 6.66 -21.75
N GLN A 144 9.23 5.49 -22.37
CA GLN A 144 10.21 4.40 -22.38
C GLN A 144 11.58 4.90 -22.88
N GLY A 145 12.65 4.57 -22.15
CA GLY A 145 14.01 4.99 -22.49
C GLY A 145 14.41 6.38 -21.99
N THR A 146 13.50 7.11 -21.33
CA THR A 146 13.79 8.37 -20.64
C THR A 146 13.74 8.20 -19.13
N ASN A 147 14.15 9.23 -18.38
CA ASN A 147 13.94 9.32 -16.92
C ASN A 147 12.78 10.26 -16.55
N GLU A 148 12.07 10.83 -17.52
CA GLU A 148 11.02 11.84 -17.29
C GLU A 148 9.78 11.24 -16.59
N TRP A 149 9.57 9.93 -16.72
CA TRP A 149 8.47 9.22 -16.06
C TRP A 149 8.55 9.30 -14.53
N GLN A 150 9.73 9.52 -13.94
CA GLN A 150 9.92 9.59 -12.48
C GLN A 150 9.20 10.79 -11.85
N GLU A 151 9.09 11.90 -12.59
CA GLU A 151 8.40 13.11 -12.14
C GLU A 151 6.97 13.23 -12.68
N HIS A 152 6.56 12.29 -13.54
CA HIS A 152 5.25 12.30 -14.17
C HIS A 152 4.11 12.09 -13.15
N VAL A 153 3.00 12.79 -13.34
CA VAL A 153 1.85 12.74 -12.44
C VAL A 153 1.25 11.33 -12.30
N ASN A 154 1.20 10.56 -13.39
CA ASN A 154 0.71 9.17 -13.35
C ASN A 154 1.57 8.30 -12.43
N PHE A 155 2.90 8.42 -12.51
CA PHE A 155 3.80 7.68 -11.63
C PHE A 155 3.60 8.07 -10.16
N ARG A 156 3.56 9.38 -9.86
CA ARG A 156 3.35 9.89 -8.50
C ARG A 156 2.02 9.45 -7.91
N THR A 157 0.93 9.57 -8.69
CA THR A 157 -0.41 9.14 -8.29
C THR A 157 -0.45 7.63 -8.08
N HIS A 158 0.19 6.85 -8.95
CA HIS A 158 0.25 5.40 -8.83
C HIS A 158 0.95 4.96 -7.54
N ALA A 159 2.15 5.49 -7.28
CA ALA A 159 2.90 5.23 -6.05
C ALA A 159 2.11 5.66 -4.80
N GLN A 160 1.41 6.79 -4.85
CA GLN A 160 0.57 7.28 -3.74
C GLN A 160 -0.60 6.34 -3.46
N ARG A 161 -1.32 5.88 -4.50
CA ARG A 161 -2.44 4.95 -4.36
C ARG A 161 -1.99 3.61 -3.79
N PHE A 162 -0.84 3.10 -4.25
CA PHE A 162 -0.25 1.87 -3.72
C PHE A 162 0.09 2.01 -2.24
N ILE A 163 0.78 3.09 -1.84
CA ILE A 163 1.14 3.34 -0.44
C ILE A 163 -0.07 3.55 0.44
N HIS A 164 -1.13 4.18 -0.08
CA HIS A 164 -2.38 4.28 0.64
C HIS A 164 -2.97 2.88 0.91
N ALA A 165 -3.11 2.04 -0.13
CA ALA A 165 -3.61 0.67 0.02
C ALA A 165 -2.74 -0.15 1.00
N LEU A 166 -1.42 -0.13 0.81
CA LEU A 166 -0.47 -0.81 1.69
C LEU A 166 -0.58 -0.34 3.14
N SER A 167 -0.70 0.96 3.38
CA SER A 167 -0.88 1.50 4.72
C SER A 167 -2.16 1.02 5.39
N GLN A 168 -3.26 0.92 4.63
CA GLN A 168 -4.51 0.36 5.16
C GLN A 168 -4.36 -1.13 5.45
N SER A 169 -3.72 -1.91 4.57
CA SER A 169 -3.47 -3.33 4.80
C SER A 169 -2.57 -3.57 6.01
N MET A 170 -1.53 -2.76 6.21
CA MET A 170 -0.62 -2.85 7.36
C MET A 170 -1.32 -2.59 8.70
N ARG A 171 -2.32 -1.69 8.72
CA ARG A 171 -3.15 -1.43 9.91
C ARG A 171 -4.10 -2.59 10.23
N ASN A 172 -4.51 -3.32 9.19
CA ASN A 172 -5.51 -4.39 9.29
C ASN A 172 -4.89 -5.80 9.19
N LEU A 173 -3.58 -5.99 9.40
CA LEU A 173 -2.97 -7.33 9.31
C LEU A 173 -3.55 -8.35 10.30
N VAL A 174 -4.14 -7.88 11.40
CA VAL A 174 -4.87 -8.71 12.37
C VAL A 174 -6.19 -9.22 11.78
N GLU A 175 -6.81 -8.45 10.89
CA GLU A 175 -8.03 -8.77 10.15
C GLU A 175 -7.69 -9.02 8.67
N PRO A 176 -7.14 -10.20 8.35
CA PRO A 176 -6.49 -10.46 7.06
C PRO A 176 -7.42 -10.32 5.85
N VAL A 177 -8.74 -10.52 6.02
CA VAL A 177 -9.74 -10.30 4.97
C VAL A 177 -9.80 -8.81 4.62
N VAL A 178 -9.93 -7.92 5.61
CA VAL A 178 -9.95 -6.47 5.41
C VAL A 178 -8.64 -5.99 4.77
N ALA A 179 -7.50 -6.55 5.19
CA ALA A 179 -6.22 -6.22 4.57
C ALA A 179 -6.14 -6.65 3.10
N ALA A 180 -6.72 -7.81 2.77
CA ALA A 180 -6.80 -8.32 1.39
C ALA A 180 -7.73 -7.45 0.53
N ASP A 181 -8.92 -7.10 1.01
CA ASP A 181 -9.89 -6.27 0.28
C ASP A 181 -9.27 -4.95 -0.21
N ARG A 182 -8.45 -4.30 0.63
CA ARG A 182 -7.78 -3.03 0.27
C ARG A 182 -6.75 -3.19 -0.85
N LEU A 183 -6.08 -4.33 -0.91
CA LEU A 183 -5.12 -4.65 -1.96
C LEU A 183 -5.84 -5.05 -3.25
N GLN A 184 -6.93 -5.80 -3.12
CA GLN A 184 -7.78 -6.20 -4.25
C GLN A 184 -8.44 -4.98 -4.90
N GLU A 185 -8.93 -4.02 -4.10
CA GLU A 185 -9.47 -2.74 -4.57
C GLU A 185 -8.42 -1.95 -5.39
N PHE A 186 -7.16 -1.93 -4.93
CA PHE A 186 -6.06 -1.35 -5.70
C PHE A 186 -5.79 -2.13 -7.00
N GLY A 187 -5.87 -3.46 -6.96
CA GLY A 187 -5.73 -4.33 -8.13
C GLY A 187 -6.82 -4.13 -9.19
N ALA A 188 -8.07 -4.04 -8.77
CA ALA A 188 -9.22 -3.81 -9.65
C ALA A 188 -9.10 -2.49 -10.42
N ALA A 189 -8.46 -1.48 -9.83
CA ALA A 189 -8.26 -0.19 -10.47
C ALA A 189 -7.32 -0.19 -11.68
N TYR A 190 -6.58 -1.27 -11.93
CA TYR A 190 -5.81 -1.44 -13.17
C TYR A 190 -6.69 -1.75 -14.38
N VAL A 191 -7.95 -2.14 -14.17
CA VAL A 191 -8.87 -2.43 -15.27
C VAL A 191 -9.49 -1.10 -15.74
N ASN A 192 -8.97 -0.56 -16.84
CA ASN A 192 -9.41 0.71 -17.44
C ASN A 192 -10.92 0.71 -17.72
N GLN A 193 -11.63 1.77 -17.34
CA GLN A 193 -13.07 1.92 -17.59
C GLN A 193 -13.41 2.16 -19.07
N GLU A 194 -12.44 2.57 -19.88
CA GLU A 194 -12.67 3.10 -21.24
C GLU A 194 -12.62 2.04 -22.35
N ASP A 195 -12.48 0.75 -22.03
CA ASP A 195 -12.57 -0.36 -22.99
C ASP A 195 -14.00 -0.64 -23.50
N MET A 196 -14.81 0.42 -23.63
CA MET A 196 -16.13 0.37 -24.26
C MET A 196 -16.02 0.09 -25.76
N ASP A 197 -14.92 0.48 -26.42
CA ASP A 197 -14.75 0.33 -27.88
C ASP A 197 -13.37 -0.23 -28.27
N GLY A 198 -13.13 -1.52 -27.97
CA GLY A 198 -12.24 -2.39 -28.76
C GLY A 198 -10.75 -2.03 -28.86
N ALA A 199 -10.27 -1.00 -28.16
CA ALA A 199 -8.85 -0.67 -28.10
C ALA A 199 -8.11 -1.73 -27.27
N LEU A 200 -6.92 -2.10 -27.75
CA LEU A 200 -6.02 -3.11 -27.22
C LEU A 200 -6.06 -3.18 -25.68
N ASN A 201 -6.70 -4.23 -25.14
CA ASN A 201 -6.62 -4.58 -23.72
C ASN A 201 -5.14 -4.50 -23.30
N THR A 202 -4.75 -3.46 -22.55
CA THR A 202 -3.45 -3.41 -21.88
C THR A 202 -3.48 -4.43 -20.74
N CYS A 203 -3.37 -5.70 -21.13
CA CYS A 203 -3.28 -6.81 -20.21
C CYS A 203 -1.95 -6.69 -19.47
N ILE A 204 -2.01 -6.59 -18.16
CA ILE A 204 -0.81 -6.53 -17.33
C ILE A 204 -0.09 -7.88 -17.46
N PRO A 205 1.18 -7.91 -17.90
CA PRO A 205 1.92 -9.15 -18.04
C PRO A 205 1.96 -9.90 -16.70
N HIS A 206 1.79 -11.23 -16.70
CA HIS A 206 1.79 -12.01 -15.45
C HIS A 206 3.07 -11.83 -14.63
N SER A 207 4.21 -11.60 -15.30
CA SER A 207 5.50 -11.36 -14.64
C SER A 207 5.56 -10.04 -13.86
N TYR A 208 4.65 -9.10 -14.09
CA TYR A 208 4.54 -7.85 -13.33
C TYR A 208 4.33 -8.12 -11.84
N TRP A 209 3.48 -9.10 -11.51
CA TRP A 209 3.14 -9.43 -10.12
C TRP A 209 4.35 -10.05 -9.38
N ASP A 210 5.09 -10.93 -10.04
CA ASP A 210 6.32 -11.50 -9.44
C ASP A 210 7.38 -10.41 -9.24
N ARG A 211 7.50 -9.48 -10.20
CA ARG A 211 8.38 -8.31 -10.08
C ARG A 211 7.96 -7.37 -8.96
N LEU A 212 6.66 -7.18 -8.74
CA LEU A 212 6.13 -6.39 -7.63
C LEU A 212 6.52 -7.00 -6.28
N ALA A 213 6.34 -8.31 -6.10
CA ALA A 213 6.76 -8.99 -4.87
C ALA A 213 8.29 -8.86 -4.65
N ALA A 214 9.08 -9.04 -5.70
CA ALA A 214 10.53 -8.88 -5.66
C ALA A 214 10.97 -7.44 -5.34
N ALA A 215 10.28 -6.44 -5.90
CA ALA A 215 10.57 -5.02 -5.67
C ALA A 215 10.21 -4.58 -4.25
N VAL A 216 9.08 -5.02 -3.71
CA VAL A 216 8.71 -4.78 -2.29
C VAL A 216 9.75 -5.41 -1.37
N THR A 217 10.15 -6.65 -1.64
CA THR A 217 11.17 -7.34 -0.84
C THR A 217 12.53 -6.64 -0.90
N THR A 218 12.95 -6.23 -2.09
CA THR A 218 14.21 -5.48 -2.30
C THR A 218 14.18 -4.15 -1.59
N THR A 219 13.08 -3.40 -1.69
CA THR A 219 12.89 -2.11 -1.02
C THR A 219 12.95 -2.27 0.50
N ALA A 220 12.29 -3.29 1.05
CA ALA A 220 12.34 -3.58 2.48
C ALA A 220 13.75 -3.94 2.96
N LYS A 221 14.50 -4.74 2.17
CA LYS A 221 15.90 -5.07 2.45
C LYS A 221 16.79 -3.84 2.43
N GLU A 222 16.70 -3.00 1.39
CA GLU A 222 17.44 -1.74 1.30
C GLU A 222 17.15 -0.84 2.51
N PHE A 223 15.88 -0.73 2.90
CA PHE A 223 15.46 0.07 4.06
C PHE A 223 16.03 -0.47 5.37
N LEU A 224 15.89 -1.78 5.63
CA LEU A 224 16.37 -2.44 6.84
C LEU A 224 17.89 -2.31 6.98
N ASN A 225 18.63 -2.55 5.90
CA ASN A 225 20.09 -2.39 5.88
C ASN A 225 20.50 -0.94 6.19
N LYS A 226 19.79 0.05 5.65
CA LYS A 226 20.03 1.47 5.97
C LYS A 226 19.77 1.79 7.45
N GLN A 227 18.75 1.19 8.07
CA GLN A 227 18.49 1.37 9.51
C GLN A 227 19.56 0.72 10.37
N GLN A 228 20.01 -0.49 10.01
CA GLN A 228 21.10 -1.18 10.71
C GLN A 228 22.39 -0.34 10.70
N MET A 229 22.77 0.20 9.54
CA MET A 229 23.97 1.05 9.41
C MET A 229 23.86 2.35 10.23
N LYS A 230 22.65 2.92 10.36
CA LYS A 230 22.42 4.09 11.22
C LYS A 230 22.54 3.74 12.71
N ALA A 231 22.03 2.58 13.12
CA ALA A 231 22.15 2.10 14.50
C ALA A 231 23.62 1.82 14.86
N TRP A 232 24.35 1.13 13.98
CA TRP A 232 25.78 0.87 14.15
C TRP A 232 26.58 2.16 14.33
N LYS A 233 26.37 3.15 13.45
CA LYS A 233 27.10 4.44 13.52
C LYS A 233 26.85 5.21 14.82
N LYS A 234 25.66 5.10 15.41
CA LYS A 234 25.33 5.74 16.69
C LYS A 234 26.02 5.05 17.88
N ASN A 235 26.19 3.74 17.81
CA ASN A 235 26.85 2.97 18.86
C ASN A 235 28.37 3.18 18.86
N LEU A 236 28.99 3.35 17.68
CA LEU A 236 30.42 3.67 17.55
C LEU A 236 30.82 5.04 18.11
N THR A 237 29.89 5.97 18.30
CA THR A 237 30.15 7.31 18.85
C THR A 237 30.10 7.39 20.37
N VAL A 238 29.79 6.29 21.06
CA VAL A 238 29.79 6.22 22.53
C VAL A 238 30.92 5.28 22.97
N ASP A 239 32.01 5.87 23.47
CA ASP A 239 33.33 5.25 23.68
C ASP A 239 33.37 3.91 24.46
N ASP A 240 34.14 2.98 23.89
CA ASP A 240 35.37 2.33 24.41
C ASP A 240 35.39 1.54 25.75
N ALA A 241 34.27 0.96 26.22
CA ALA A 241 34.30 0.11 27.43
C ALA A 241 33.54 -1.24 27.37
N LEU A 242 33.00 -1.68 26.23
CA LEU A 242 32.06 -2.84 26.18
C LEU A 242 32.30 -3.85 25.04
N LEU A 243 33.55 -4.13 24.68
CA LEU A 243 33.92 -5.01 23.56
C LEU A 243 33.45 -6.49 23.68
N GLU A 244 33.07 -6.98 24.86
CA GLU A 244 32.50 -8.34 25.00
C GLU A 244 30.96 -8.40 24.86
N ASN A 245 30.22 -7.34 25.18
CA ASN A 245 28.76 -7.32 25.02
C ASN A 245 28.34 -7.11 23.54
N GLU A 246 29.22 -6.52 22.74
CA GLU A 246 28.98 -6.22 21.33
C GLU A 246 28.88 -7.48 20.45
N ARG A 247 29.60 -8.56 20.75
CA ARG A 247 29.49 -9.82 19.96
C ARG A 247 28.13 -10.51 20.14
N CYS A 248 27.54 -10.42 21.34
CA CYS A 248 26.23 -11.00 21.63
C CYS A 248 25.10 -10.10 21.07
N SER A 249 25.23 -8.79 21.25
CA SER A 249 24.26 -7.81 20.72
C SER A 249 24.26 -7.77 19.19
N SER A 250 25.43 -7.89 18.54
CA SER A 250 25.52 -7.94 17.07
C SER A 250 24.81 -9.16 16.49
N ARG A 251 25.02 -10.36 17.05
CA ARG A 251 24.30 -11.58 16.61
C ARG A 251 22.78 -11.42 16.76
N SER A 252 22.32 -10.89 17.89
CA SER A 252 20.89 -10.63 18.13
C SER A 252 20.28 -9.67 17.10
N ILE A 253 21.01 -8.63 16.69
CA ILE A 253 20.53 -7.66 15.69
C ILE A 253 20.49 -8.27 14.28
N PHE A 254 21.50 -9.08 13.91
CA PHE A 254 21.50 -9.78 12.62
C PHE A 254 20.35 -10.79 12.51
N ASP A 255 20.05 -11.51 13.59
CA ASP A 255 18.93 -12.45 13.65
C ASP A 255 17.57 -11.71 13.56
N GLU A 256 17.44 -10.55 14.21
CA GLU A 256 16.24 -9.70 14.14
C GLU A 256 16.03 -9.09 12.75
N VAL A 257 17.10 -8.62 12.09
CA VAL A 257 17.05 -8.09 10.71
C VAL A 257 16.70 -9.21 9.72
N SER A 258 17.29 -10.39 9.87
CA SER A 258 16.98 -11.56 9.03
C SER A 258 15.52 -12.02 9.20
N ALA A 259 15.03 -12.09 10.43
CA ALA A 259 13.63 -12.40 10.73
C ALA A 259 12.68 -11.32 10.18
N SER A 260 13.08 -10.05 10.22
CA SER A 260 12.33 -8.96 9.61
C SER A 260 12.28 -9.09 8.08
N ILE A 261 13.40 -9.36 7.42
CA ILE A 261 13.48 -9.55 5.96
C ILE A 261 12.58 -10.72 5.51
N SER A 262 12.60 -11.85 6.21
CA SER A 262 11.73 -12.99 5.87
C SER A 262 10.24 -12.64 6.03
N SER A 263 9.88 -11.88 7.07
CA SER A 263 8.52 -11.38 7.28
C SER A 263 8.08 -10.45 6.14
N TRP A 264 8.96 -9.55 5.71
CA TRP A 264 8.73 -8.67 4.57
C TRP A 264 8.59 -9.42 3.24
N SER A 265 9.36 -10.49 3.04
CA SER A 265 9.24 -11.33 1.85
C SER A 265 7.90 -12.05 1.78
N ILE A 266 7.41 -12.59 2.90
CA ILE A 266 6.09 -13.24 2.98
C ILE A 266 4.99 -12.20 2.75
N LEU A 267 5.11 -11.03 3.38
CA LEU A 267 4.18 -9.92 3.18
C LEU A 267 4.15 -9.46 1.71
N ALA A 268 5.30 -9.37 1.05
CA ALA A 268 5.40 -8.98 -0.36
C ALA A 268 4.66 -9.96 -1.28
N GLN A 269 4.75 -11.26 -1.00
CA GLN A 269 4.00 -12.27 -1.74
C GLN A 269 2.49 -12.12 -1.50
N PHE A 270 2.08 -11.92 -0.26
CA PHE A 270 0.68 -11.64 0.07
C PHE A 270 0.17 -10.40 -0.68
N ILE A 271 0.91 -9.28 -0.62
CA ILE A 271 0.57 -8.03 -1.32
C ILE A 271 0.36 -8.28 -2.81
N SER A 272 1.36 -8.87 -3.47
CA SER A 272 1.30 -9.09 -4.90
C SER A 272 0.14 -10.01 -5.30
N ASN A 273 -0.07 -11.11 -4.56
CA ASN A 273 -1.16 -12.04 -4.83
C ASN A 273 -2.54 -11.40 -4.69
N GLN A 274 -2.76 -10.58 -3.65
CA GLN A 274 -4.06 -9.93 -3.46
C GLN A 274 -4.33 -8.85 -4.51
N ILE A 275 -3.31 -8.07 -4.90
CA ILE A 275 -3.45 -7.09 -5.99
C ILE A 275 -3.78 -7.81 -7.30
N ARG A 276 -3.04 -8.88 -7.62
CA ARG A 276 -3.29 -9.71 -8.80
C ARG A 276 -4.71 -10.29 -8.78
N PHE A 277 -5.15 -10.84 -7.64
CA PHE A 277 -6.49 -11.39 -7.51
C PHE A 277 -7.56 -10.33 -7.77
N GLY A 278 -7.41 -9.13 -7.21
CA GLY A 278 -8.34 -8.02 -7.48
C GLY A 278 -8.42 -7.64 -8.95
N TYR A 279 -7.27 -7.59 -9.63
CA TYR A 279 -7.20 -7.34 -11.08
C TYR A 279 -7.91 -8.44 -11.90
N GLU A 280 -7.58 -9.71 -11.66
CA GLU A 280 -8.14 -10.85 -12.40
C GLU A 280 -9.65 -11.01 -12.14
N MET A 281 -10.10 -10.77 -10.90
CA MET A 281 -11.51 -10.79 -10.53
C MET A 281 -12.28 -9.67 -11.26
N GLU A 282 -11.76 -8.44 -11.28
CA GLU A 282 -12.41 -7.32 -11.97
C GLU A 282 -12.49 -7.58 -13.48
N LEU A 283 -11.43 -8.11 -14.09
CA LEU A 283 -11.46 -8.54 -15.50
C LEU A 283 -12.56 -9.57 -15.77
N MET A 284 -12.67 -10.59 -14.91
CA MET A 284 -13.70 -11.62 -15.03
C MET A 284 -15.10 -11.01 -14.90
N LEU A 285 -15.33 -10.18 -13.88
CA LEU A 285 -16.61 -9.54 -13.64
C LEU A 285 -17.07 -8.70 -14.83
N ARG A 286 -16.15 -7.93 -15.44
CA ARG A 286 -16.46 -7.14 -16.64
C ARG A 286 -16.75 -8.00 -17.86
N ALA A 287 -16.00 -9.09 -18.06
CA ALA A 287 -16.28 -10.02 -19.14
C ALA A 287 -17.68 -10.66 -19.00
N GLU A 288 -18.07 -11.05 -17.78
CA GLU A 288 -19.40 -11.60 -17.50
C GLU A 288 -20.51 -10.55 -17.65
N LEU A 289 -20.31 -9.32 -17.16
CA LEU A 289 -21.24 -8.20 -17.36
C LEU A 289 -21.48 -7.95 -18.85
N LYS A 290 -20.42 -7.93 -19.67
CA LYS A 290 -20.53 -7.74 -21.13
C LYS A 290 -21.35 -8.85 -21.79
N LYS A 291 -21.14 -10.11 -21.41
CA LYS A 291 -21.94 -11.24 -21.91
C LYS A 291 -23.42 -11.06 -21.58
N LEU A 292 -23.74 -10.62 -20.36
CA LEU A 292 -25.13 -10.38 -19.94
C LEU A 292 -25.77 -9.23 -20.73
N THR A 293 -25.07 -8.12 -20.94
CA THR A 293 -25.58 -6.98 -21.72
C THR A 293 -25.87 -7.37 -23.17
N VAL A 294 -24.94 -8.07 -23.83
CA VAL A 294 -25.12 -8.54 -25.23
C VAL A 294 -26.29 -9.53 -25.33
N ASN A 295 -26.44 -10.44 -24.35
CA ASN A 295 -27.55 -11.39 -24.31
C ASN A 295 -28.90 -10.72 -24.00
N GLY A 296 -28.91 -9.61 -23.26
CA GLY A 296 -30.11 -8.80 -23.01
C GLY A 296 -30.59 -8.05 -24.26
N GLN A 297 -29.67 -7.50 -25.07
CA GLN A 297 -30.02 -6.81 -26.32
C GLN A 297 -30.54 -7.75 -27.41
N ARG A 298 -30.09 -9.00 -27.46
CA ARG A 298 -30.61 -10.02 -28.41
C ARG A 298 -32.03 -10.52 -28.09
N LYS A 299 -32.61 -10.14 -26.94
CA LYS A 299 -33.93 -10.60 -26.48
C LYS A 299 -35.05 -9.57 -26.67
N LEU A 300 -34.79 -8.44 -27.33
CA LEU A 300 -35.82 -7.46 -27.68
C LEU A 300 -36.24 -7.67 -29.14
N PRO A 301 -37.49 -8.12 -29.40
CA PRO A 301 -38.05 -8.28 -30.74
C PRO A 301 -38.40 -6.93 -31.40
#